data_AF-A0A090VT89-F1
#
_entry.id   AF-A0A090VT89-F1
#
_cell.length_a   1.000
_cell.length_b   1.000
_cell.length_c   1.000
_cell.angle_alpha   90.00
_cell.angle_beta   90.00
_cell.angle_gamma   90.00
#
_symmetry.space_group_name_H-M   'P 1'
#
loop_
_entity.id
_entity.type
_entity.pdbx_description
1 polymer ?
#
loop_
_entity_poly.entity_id
_entity_poly.type
_entity_poly.pdbx_seq_one_letter_code
_entity_poly.pdbx_strand_id
1 'polypeptide(L)'
;MMKKIQSDWKKIGHVPRKDSDKIWKQFKTACNFYFDRLHAKRNEANKEFIEAFKKKQELLDTLKNIEFSDDKNKDLEKIKAHVNTWKNLGRVPNDKRFIEGKFNKTVDALFSKLKIDKNEAEMIKFETKLETLNSNDDNNRSLDNERSFIRKKIDEVKSQINQLENNLQFFTNVDDDNPLVKEVNDNIDKHKKELKLWKTKLSKIKELY
;
A
#
# COMPACT_ATOMS: atom_id res chain seq x y z
N MET A 1 2.75 -0.47 -29.33
CA MET A 1 2.95 0.32 -30.55
C MET A 1 4.15 -0.18 -31.38
N MET A 2 5.40 -0.06 -30.91
CA MET A 2 6.58 -0.45 -31.71
C MET A 2 6.64 -1.94 -32.12
N LYS A 3 6.26 -2.86 -31.21
CA LYS A 3 6.15 -4.31 -31.56
C LYS A 3 5.13 -4.59 -32.66
N LYS A 4 4.07 -3.77 -32.76
CA LYS A 4 3.06 -3.87 -33.83
C LYS A 4 3.65 -3.39 -35.16
N ILE A 5 4.34 -2.25 -35.15
CA ILE A 5 5.05 -1.72 -36.33
C ILE A 5 6.07 -2.73 -36.88
N GLN A 6 6.83 -3.41 -36.01
CA GLN A 6 7.74 -4.49 -36.43
C GLN A 6 7.02 -5.73 -36.99
N SER A 7 5.83 -6.04 -36.48
CA SER A 7 5.01 -7.13 -37.00
C SER A 7 4.44 -6.77 -38.38
N ASP A 8 3.97 -5.54 -38.54
CA ASP A 8 3.40 -5.04 -39.79
C ASP A 8 4.49 -4.91 -40.87
N TRP A 9 5.70 -4.47 -40.50
CA TRP A 9 6.89 -4.46 -41.37
C TRP A 9 7.15 -5.81 -42.06
N LYS A 10 7.06 -6.90 -41.29
CA LYS A 10 7.29 -8.27 -41.80
C LYS A 10 6.23 -8.74 -42.80
N LYS A 11 5.05 -8.08 -42.83
CA LYS A 11 3.93 -8.44 -43.71
C LYS A 11 3.94 -7.71 -45.05
N ILE A 12 4.75 -6.66 -45.21
CA ILE A 12 4.77 -5.80 -46.42
C ILE A 12 5.32 -6.54 -47.65
N GLY A 13 6.12 -7.60 -47.47
CA GLY A 13 6.65 -8.42 -48.56
C GLY A 13 7.99 -7.93 -49.14
N HIS A 14 8.37 -8.43 -50.31
CA HIS A 14 9.68 -8.17 -50.93
C HIS A 14 9.73 -6.80 -51.62
N VAL A 15 10.81 -6.05 -51.38
CA VAL A 15 11.13 -4.76 -52.01
C VAL A 15 12.29 -4.97 -53.00
N PRO A 16 12.39 -4.19 -54.10
CA PRO A 16 13.53 -4.28 -55.02
C PRO A 16 14.88 -4.23 -54.30
N ARG A 17 15.80 -5.14 -54.68
CA ARG A 17 17.11 -5.30 -54.00
C ARG A 17 17.90 -4.00 -53.85
N LYS A 18 17.79 -3.09 -54.83
CA LYS A 18 18.46 -1.79 -54.85
C LYS A 18 18.11 -0.91 -53.64
N ASP A 19 16.86 -1.00 -53.16
CA ASP A 19 16.34 -0.16 -52.08
C ASP A 19 16.15 -0.93 -50.76
N SER A 20 16.11 -2.27 -50.82
CA SER A 20 15.91 -3.17 -49.67
C SER A 20 16.85 -2.84 -48.51
N ASP A 21 18.16 -2.75 -48.76
CA ASP A 21 19.15 -2.52 -47.70
C ASP A 21 19.04 -1.14 -47.08
N LYS A 22 18.81 -0.11 -47.90
CA LYS A 22 18.63 1.27 -47.46
C LYS A 22 17.42 1.39 -46.55
N ILE A 23 16.29 0.86 -47.00
CA ILE A 23 15.02 0.90 -46.30
C ILE A 23 15.10 0.09 -45.00
N TRP A 24 15.70 -1.10 -45.04
CA TRP A 24 15.94 -1.92 -43.84
C TRP A 24 16.79 -1.20 -42.81
N LYS A 25 17.89 -0.55 -43.25
CA LYS A 25 18.77 0.22 -42.36
C LYS A 25 18.03 1.38 -41.70
N GLN A 26 17.19 2.11 -42.44
CA GLN A 26 16.37 3.20 -41.89
C GLN A 26 15.38 2.68 -40.84
N PHE A 27 14.65 1.62 -41.18
CA PHE A 27 13.68 1.00 -40.28
C PHE A 27 14.33 0.47 -38.98
N LYS A 28 15.45 -0.25 -39.12
CA LYS A 28 16.21 -0.78 -37.98
C LYS A 28 16.75 0.33 -37.11
N THR A 29 17.26 1.41 -37.70
CA THR A 29 17.79 2.57 -36.95
C THR A 29 16.69 3.24 -36.13
N ALA A 30 15.52 3.47 -36.72
CA ALA A 30 14.36 4.02 -36.00
C ALA A 30 13.87 3.09 -34.88
N CYS A 31 13.90 1.76 -35.11
CA CYS A 31 13.59 0.78 -34.08
C CYS A 31 14.56 0.85 -32.91
N ASN A 32 15.86 0.82 -33.19
CA ASN A 32 16.91 0.89 -32.17
C ASN A 32 16.78 2.17 -31.33
N PHE A 33 16.65 3.33 -31.99
CA PHE A 33 16.48 4.62 -31.29
C PHE A 33 15.33 4.62 -30.28
N TYR A 34 14.17 4.06 -30.66
CA TYR A 34 13.03 3.93 -29.75
C TYR A 34 13.33 3.02 -28.55
N PHE A 35 13.91 1.83 -28.80
CA PHE A 35 14.21 0.89 -27.72
C PHE A 35 15.32 1.40 -26.81
N ASP A 36 16.36 2.01 -27.36
CA ASP A 36 17.44 2.63 -26.58
C ASP A 36 16.89 3.70 -25.63
N ARG A 37 16.00 4.57 -26.12
CA ARG A 37 15.31 5.57 -25.29
C ARG A 37 14.41 4.94 -24.23
N LEU A 38 13.67 3.88 -24.57
CA LEU A 38 12.82 3.15 -23.64
C LEU A 38 13.64 2.47 -22.54
N HIS A 39 14.75 1.85 -22.90
CA HIS A 39 15.68 1.20 -21.97
C HIS A 39 16.37 2.22 -21.08
N ALA A 40 16.83 3.35 -21.63
CA ALA A 40 17.40 4.44 -20.86
C ALA A 40 16.42 4.96 -19.79
N LYS A 41 15.17 5.24 -20.19
CA LYS A 41 14.12 5.68 -19.25
C LYS A 41 13.81 4.63 -18.18
N ARG A 42 13.77 3.34 -18.56
CA ARG A 42 13.56 2.25 -17.60
C ARG A 42 14.74 2.12 -16.62
N ASN A 43 15.96 2.28 -17.10
CA ASN A 43 17.16 2.23 -16.28
C ASN A 43 17.23 3.41 -15.31
N GLU A 44 16.84 4.60 -15.74
CA GLU A 44 16.73 5.80 -14.90
C GLU A 44 15.68 5.61 -13.79
N ALA A 45 14.46 5.20 -14.14
CA ALA A 45 13.43 4.89 -13.14
C ALA A 45 13.88 3.79 -12.16
N ASN A 46 14.65 2.80 -12.64
CA ASN A 46 15.20 1.77 -11.78
C ASN A 46 16.25 2.33 -10.81
N LYS A 47 17.07 3.32 -11.23
CA LYS A 47 18.01 4.00 -10.34
C LYS A 47 17.28 4.74 -9.22
N GLU A 48 16.23 5.50 -9.54
CA GLU A 48 15.41 6.20 -8.54
C GLU A 48 14.82 5.22 -7.52
N PHE A 49 14.27 4.09 -7.98
CA PHE A 49 13.71 3.07 -7.09
C PHE A 49 14.78 2.41 -6.22
N ILE A 50 15.98 2.16 -6.76
CA ILE A 50 17.11 1.62 -5.98
C ILE A 50 17.57 2.64 -4.93
N GLU A 51 17.62 3.93 -5.26
CA GLU A 51 17.97 4.99 -4.31
C GLU A 51 16.92 5.12 -3.21
N ALA A 52 15.63 5.09 -3.56
CA ALA A 52 14.52 5.02 -2.61
C ALA A 52 14.66 3.83 -1.66
N PHE A 53 15.01 2.65 -2.19
CA PHE A 53 15.25 1.46 -1.38
C PHE A 53 16.43 1.63 -0.41
N LYS A 54 17.54 2.25 -0.84
CA LYS A 54 18.68 2.55 0.04
C LYS A 54 18.30 3.49 1.18
N LYS A 55 17.65 4.61 0.87
CA LYS A 55 17.18 5.58 1.88
C LYS A 55 16.20 4.94 2.87
N LYS A 56 15.31 4.07 2.37
CA LYS A 56 14.41 3.29 3.22
C LYS A 56 15.18 2.31 4.12
N GLN A 57 16.22 1.66 3.61
CA GLN A 57 17.04 0.76 4.41
C GLN A 57 17.76 1.51 5.55
N GLU A 58 18.35 2.67 5.25
CA GLU A 58 18.99 3.54 6.23
C GLU A 58 18.00 4.00 7.31
N LEU A 59 16.82 4.49 6.90
CA LEU A 59 15.77 4.92 7.82
C LEU A 59 15.30 3.76 8.72
N LEU A 60 15.18 2.56 8.17
CA LEU A 60 14.82 1.38 8.95
C LEU A 60 15.87 1.05 10.02
N ASP A 61 17.15 1.19 9.69
CA ASP A 61 18.23 0.92 10.62
C ASP A 61 18.32 2.01 11.71
N THR A 62 18.03 3.29 11.39
CA THR A 62 17.87 4.34 12.41
C THR A 62 16.73 4.05 13.38
N LEU A 63 15.58 3.56 12.89
CA LEU A 63 14.41 3.23 13.71
C LEU A 63 14.64 2.05 14.66
N LYS A 64 15.46 1.08 14.28
CA LYS A 64 15.79 -0.05 15.17
C LYS A 64 16.64 0.40 16.36
N ASN A 65 17.46 1.43 16.17
CA ASN A 65 18.36 1.96 17.17
C ASN A 65 17.79 3.20 17.87
N ILE A 66 16.48 3.46 17.73
CA ILE A 66 15.86 4.60 18.39
C ILE A 66 15.86 4.41 19.91
N GLU A 67 16.38 5.40 20.61
CA GLU A 67 16.35 5.45 22.06
C GLU A 67 15.09 6.20 22.52
N PHE A 68 14.38 5.59 23.46
CA PHE A 68 13.23 6.19 24.10
C PHE A 68 13.69 7.13 25.21
N SER A 69 13.00 8.25 25.33
CA SER A 69 13.13 9.17 26.45
C SER A 69 12.08 8.87 27.52
N ASP A 70 12.11 9.60 28.64
CA ASP A 70 11.07 9.48 29.67
C ASP A 70 9.73 10.11 29.24
N ASP A 71 9.69 10.83 28.12
CA ASP A 71 8.52 11.50 27.57
C ASP A 71 7.93 10.73 26.39
N LYS A 72 6.87 9.97 26.68
CA LYS A 72 6.14 9.16 25.69
C LYS A 72 5.59 9.97 24.53
N ASN A 73 5.16 11.21 24.77
CA ASN A 73 4.57 12.04 23.71
C ASN A 73 5.64 12.45 22.71
N LYS A 74 6.82 12.86 23.20
CA LYS A 74 7.97 13.17 22.33
C LYS A 74 8.42 11.96 21.52
N ASP A 75 8.46 10.78 22.13
CA ASP A 75 8.86 9.57 21.41
C ASP A 75 7.82 9.15 20.37
N LEU A 76 6.53 9.35 20.67
CA LEU A 76 5.48 9.13 19.69
C LEU A 76 5.60 10.09 18.49
N GLU A 77 5.87 11.37 18.73
CA GLU A 77 6.11 12.35 17.67
C GLU A 77 7.32 11.98 16.80
N LYS A 78 8.43 11.52 17.41
CA LYS A 78 9.58 11.01 16.66
C LYS A 78 9.19 9.86 15.74
N ILE A 79 8.43 8.87 16.23
CA ILE A 79 7.97 7.74 15.41
C ILE A 79 7.07 8.23 14.26
N LYS A 80 6.12 9.14 14.55
CA LYS A 80 5.25 9.74 13.52
C LYS A 80 6.05 10.44 12.44
N ALA A 81 7.08 11.21 12.81
CA ALA A 81 7.97 11.88 11.88
C ALA A 81 8.68 10.88 10.95
N HIS A 82 9.26 9.81 11.49
CA HIS A 82 9.88 8.76 10.68
C HIS A 82 8.89 8.04 9.76
N VAL A 83 7.65 7.81 10.20
CA VAL A 83 6.58 7.25 9.35
C VAL A 83 6.23 8.18 8.20
N ASN A 84 6.20 9.48 8.43
CA ASN A 84 5.97 10.45 7.36
C ASN A 84 7.16 10.48 6.37
N THR A 85 8.39 10.54 6.88
CA THR A 85 9.60 10.45 6.04
C THR A 85 9.57 9.20 5.16
N TRP A 86 9.24 8.04 5.73
CA TRP A 86 9.16 6.77 5.00
C TRP A 86 8.24 6.83 3.78
N LYS A 87 7.07 7.46 3.92
CA LYS A 87 6.08 7.58 2.84
C LYS A 87 6.58 8.47 1.71
N ASN A 88 7.35 9.50 2.04
CA ASN A 88 7.89 10.46 1.07
C ASN A 88 9.13 9.95 0.33
N LEU A 89 9.75 8.84 0.77
CA LEU A 89 10.92 8.24 0.10
C LEU A 89 10.60 7.55 -1.23
N GLY A 90 9.34 7.54 -1.69
CA GLY A 90 8.95 6.99 -2.98
C GLY A 90 8.84 5.47 -3.01
N ARG A 91 8.70 4.92 -4.24
CA ARG A 91 8.49 3.48 -4.44
C ARG A 91 9.81 2.73 -4.61
N VAL A 92 9.79 1.46 -4.24
CA VAL A 92 10.93 0.54 -4.38
C VAL A 92 10.68 -0.45 -5.53
N PRO A 93 11.74 -1.10 -6.05
CA PRO A 93 11.59 -2.17 -7.03
C PRO A 93 10.70 -3.29 -6.49
N ASN A 94 10.00 -4.00 -7.40
CA ASN A 94 9.02 -5.02 -6.99
C ASN A 94 9.64 -6.15 -6.15
N ASP A 95 10.86 -6.57 -6.49
CA ASP A 95 11.65 -7.57 -5.74
C ASP A 95 12.09 -7.08 -4.35
N LYS A 96 12.05 -5.77 -4.10
CA LYS A 96 12.44 -5.14 -2.83
C LYS A 96 11.26 -4.68 -1.98
N ARG A 97 10.02 -4.92 -2.40
CA ARG A 97 8.80 -4.54 -1.64
C ARG A 97 8.71 -5.14 -0.25
N PHE A 98 9.46 -6.20 0.06
CA PHE A 98 9.52 -6.77 1.41
C PHE A 98 9.92 -5.75 2.48
N ILE A 99 10.62 -4.68 2.10
CA ILE A 99 11.08 -3.65 3.01
C ILE A 99 9.92 -2.90 3.69
N GLU A 100 8.78 -2.75 3.00
CA GLU A 100 7.55 -2.16 3.56
C GLU A 100 7.03 -3.01 4.74
N GLY A 101 7.08 -4.34 4.59
CA GLY A 101 6.70 -5.26 5.67
C GLY A 101 7.64 -5.20 6.86
N LYS A 102 8.95 -5.07 6.62
CA LYS A 102 9.96 -4.90 7.69
C LYS A 102 9.75 -3.59 8.45
N PHE A 103 9.45 -2.52 7.73
CA PHE A 103 9.13 -1.22 8.32
C PHE A 103 7.90 -1.28 9.23
N ASN A 104 6.79 -1.83 8.72
CA ASN A 104 5.56 -1.94 9.50
C ASN A 104 5.77 -2.74 10.79
N LYS A 105 6.47 -3.87 10.73
CA LYS A 105 6.82 -4.68 11.91
C LYS A 105 7.68 -3.92 12.92
N THR A 106 8.63 -3.12 12.43
CA THR A 106 9.50 -2.31 13.29
C THR A 106 8.68 -1.24 14.00
N VAL A 107 7.82 -0.52 13.29
CA VAL A 107 6.91 0.48 13.87
C VAL A 107 5.95 -0.15 14.87
N ASP A 108 5.38 -1.34 14.58
CA ASP A 108 4.53 -2.07 15.52
C ASP A 108 5.27 -2.44 16.80
N ALA A 109 6.52 -2.88 16.69
CA ALA A 109 7.36 -3.18 17.85
C ALA A 109 7.65 -1.93 18.69
N LEU A 110 7.89 -0.78 18.05
CA LEU A 110 8.11 0.49 18.75
C LEU A 110 6.86 0.97 19.48
N PHE A 111 5.68 0.91 18.85
CA PHE A 111 4.41 1.22 19.52
C PHE A 111 4.12 0.27 20.68
N SER A 112 4.43 -1.02 20.52
CA SER A 112 4.31 -2.00 21.60
C SER A 112 5.23 -1.67 22.79
N LYS A 113 6.48 -1.24 22.53
CA LYS A 113 7.41 -0.79 23.57
C LYS A 113 6.89 0.45 24.32
N LEU A 114 6.23 1.36 23.62
CA LEU A 114 5.56 2.53 24.21
C LEU A 114 4.24 2.19 24.93
N LYS A 115 3.81 0.91 24.91
CA LYS A 115 2.53 0.43 25.46
C LYS A 115 1.32 1.12 24.83
N ILE A 116 1.41 1.44 23.53
CA ILE A 116 0.30 2.01 22.76
C ILE A 116 -0.64 0.86 22.37
N ASP A 117 -1.95 1.08 22.53
CA ASP A 117 -2.95 0.09 22.15
C ASP A 117 -2.91 -0.16 20.63
N LYS A 118 -3.24 -1.39 20.22
CA LYS A 118 -3.19 -1.78 18.81
C LYS A 118 -4.11 -0.90 17.95
N ASN A 119 -5.31 -0.56 18.42
CA ASN A 119 -6.24 0.27 17.65
C ASN A 119 -5.73 1.71 17.56
N GLU A 120 -5.13 2.22 18.64
CA GLU A 120 -4.50 3.54 18.67
C GLU A 120 -3.31 3.62 17.70
N ALA A 121 -2.44 2.62 17.71
CA ALA A 121 -1.34 2.49 16.75
C ALA A 121 -1.85 2.45 15.30
N GLU A 122 -2.94 1.73 15.03
CA GLU A 122 -3.56 1.68 13.70
C GLU A 122 -4.15 3.03 13.29
N MET A 123 -4.77 3.75 14.22
CA MET A 123 -5.29 5.10 13.99
C MET A 123 -4.16 6.08 13.70
N ILE A 124 -3.06 6.05 14.45
CA ILE A 124 -1.90 6.91 14.23
C ILE A 124 -1.33 6.70 12.82
N LYS A 125 -1.10 5.44 12.41
CA LYS A 125 -0.59 5.13 11.05
C LYS A 125 -1.53 5.63 9.96
N PHE A 126 -2.83 5.53 10.22
CA PHE A 126 -3.88 5.97 9.33
C PHE A 126 -3.95 7.49 9.23
N GLU A 127 -3.91 8.22 10.34
CA GLU A 127 -3.87 9.69 10.37
C GLU A 127 -2.65 10.22 9.62
N THR A 128 -1.45 9.69 9.90
CA THR A 128 -0.24 10.05 9.14
C THR A 128 -0.35 9.67 7.65
N LYS A 129 -1.23 8.73 7.27
CA LYS A 129 -1.51 8.42 5.85
C LYS A 129 -2.40 9.48 5.25
N LEU A 130 -3.45 9.89 5.97
CA LEU A 130 -4.34 10.95 5.54
C LEU A 130 -3.61 12.28 5.36
N GLU A 131 -2.69 12.64 6.27
CA GLU A 131 -1.84 13.83 6.12
C GLU A 131 -1.10 13.83 4.78
N THR A 132 -0.40 12.73 4.45
CA THR A 132 0.27 12.60 3.14
C THR A 132 -0.68 12.58 1.95
N LEU A 133 -1.91 12.05 2.09
CA LEU A 133 -2.87 12.06 0.98
C LEU A 133 -3.47 13.46 0.77
N ASN A 134 -3.68 14.21 1.85
CA ASN A 134 -4.23 15.56 1.82
C ASN A 134 -3.23 16.58 1.27
N SER A 135 -1.93 16.43 1.56
CA SER A 135 -0.89 17.37 1.11
C SER A 135 -0.48 17.22 -0.37
N ASN A 136 -0.79 16.10 -1.02
CA ASN A 136 -0.20 15.73 -2.32
C ASN A 136 -1.16 15.78 -3.52
N ASP A 137 -2.44 16.11 -3.34
CA ASP A 137 -3.45 16.00 -4.41
C ASP A 137 -4.28 17.29 -4.56
N ASP A 138 -4.08 18.05 -5.63
CA ASP A 138 -5.01 19.12 -6.09
C ASP A 138 -6.38 18.54 -6.51
N ASN A 139 -6.48 17.21 -6.64
CA ASN A 139 -7.70 16.49 -6.97
C ASN A 139 -7.98 15.44 -5.88
N ASN A 140 -9.10 15.56 -5.15
CA ASN A 140 -9.57 14.68 -4.05
C ASN A 140 -9.68 13.17 -4.36
N ARG A 141 -9.19 12.69 -5.51
CA ARG A 141 -9.30 11.32 -6.00
C ARG A 141 -8.64 10.30 -5.08
N SER A 142 -7.47 10.59 -4.51
CA SER A 142 -6.81 9.64 -3.61
C SER A 142 -7.58 9.48 -2.28
N LEU A 143 -8.15 10.56 -1.76
CA LEU A 143 -9.04 10.54 -0.60
C LEU A 143 -10.34 9.78 -0.91
N ASP A 144 -10.94 9.99 -2.09
CA ASP A 144 -12.13 9.26 -2.53
C ASP A 144 -11.90 7.75 -2.66
N ASN A 145 -10.74 7.36 -3.21
CA ASN A 145 -10.36 5.95 -3.30
C ASN A 145 -10.23 5.32 -1.91
N GLU A 146 -9.58 6.02 -0.97
CA GLU A 146 -9.45 5.54 0.42
C GLU A 146 -10.81 5.45 1.13
N ARG A 147 -11.68 6.46 0.94
CA ARG A 147 -13.05 6.46 1.45
C ARG A 147 -13.85 5.27 0.94
N SER A 148 -13.74 5.00 -0.37
CA SER A 148 -14.40 3.87 -1.02
C SER A 148 -13.90 2.53 -0.47
N PHE A 149 -12.58 2.40 -0.29
CA PHE A 149 -11.96 1.22 0.32
C PHE A 149 -12.48 0.97 1.75
N ILE A 150 -12.51 2.00 2.59
CA ILE A 150 -13.01 1.89 3.97
C ILE A 150 -14.49 1.50 3.99
N ARG A 151 -15.32 2.10 3.12
CA ARG A 151 -16.74 1.72 3.01
C ARG A 151 -16.90 0.24 2.66
N LYS A 152 -16.14 -0.23 1.67
CA LYS A 152 -16.14 -1.65 1.31
C LYS A 152 -15.76 -2.54 2.49
N LYS A 153 -14.73 -2.15 3.26
CA LYS A 153 -14.31 -2.89 4.48
C LYS A 153 -15.40 -2.91 5.56
N ILE A 154 -16.08 -1.79 5.77
CA ILE A 154 -17.23 -1.72 6.68
C ILE A 154 -18.32 -2.69 6.27
N ASP A 155 -18.65 -2.75 4.98
CA ASP A 155 -19.72 -3.62 4.48
C ASP A 155 -19.32 -5.10 4.55
N GLU A 156 -18.05 -5.44 4.26
CA GLU A 156 -17.49 -6.78 4.45
C GLU A 156 -17.62 -7.25 5.92
N VAL A 157 -17.15 -6.44 6.88
CA VAL A 157 -17.20 -6.78 8.31
C VAL A 157 -18.64 -6.88 8.82
N LYS A 158 -19.54 -5.98 8.39
CA LYS A 158 -20.97 -6.08 8.71
C LYS A 158 -21.59 -7.38 8.21
N SER A 159 -21.27 -7.78 6.98
CA SER A 159 -21.77 -9.03 6.43
C SER A 159 -21.27 -10.24 7.23
N GLN A 160 -20.02 -10.22 7.69
CA GLN A 160 -19.47 -11.28 8.55
C GLN A 160 -20.18 -11.35 9.90
N ILE A 161 -20.44 -10.19 10.54
CA ILE A 161 -21.21 -10.13 11.79
C ILE A 161 -22.60 -10.73 11.57
N ASN A 162 -23.32 -10.29 10.54
CA ASN A 162 -24.66 -10.79 10.25
C ASN A 162 -24.67 -12.29 9.99
N GLN A 163 -23.66 -12.83 9.31
CA GLN A 163 -23.54 -14.28 9.09
C GLN A 163 -23.35 -15.05 10.39
N LEU A 164 -22.47 -14.57 11.28
CA LEU A 164 -22.25 -15.19 12.59
C LEU A 164 -23.50 -15.08 13.48
N GLU A 165 -24.17 -13.94 13.49
CA GLU A 165 -25.41 -13.72 14.25
C GLU A 165 -26.55 -14.61 13.71
N ASN A 166 -26.69 -14.76 12.40
CA ASN A 166 -27.64 -15.71 11.80
C ASN A 166 -27.28 -17.16 12.14
N ASN A 167 -26.00 -17.51 12.12
CA ASN A 167 -25.53 -18.84 12.51
C ASN A 167 -25.90 -19.14 13.97
N LEU A 168 -25.78 -18.17 14.88
CA LEU A 168 -26.19 -18.30 16.28
C LEU A 168 -27.68 -18.62 16.43
N GLN A 169 -28.55 -18.10 15.56
CA GLN A 169 -29.99 -18.38 15.65
C GLN A 169 -30.34 -19.85 15.41
N PHE A 170 -29.47 -20.64 14.76
CA PHE A 170 -29.68 -22.08 14.58
C PHE A 170 -29.32 -22.90 15.83
N PHE A 171 -28.65 -22.31 16.83
CA PHE A 171 -28.35 -22.94 18.11
C PHE A 171 -29.54 -22.78 19.07
N THR A 172 -30.69 -23.37 18.74
CA THR A 172 -31.92 -23.24 19.53
C THR A 172 -31.92 -24.05 20.84
N ASN A 173 -31.05 -25.07 20.96
CA ASN A 173 -30.99 -25.99 22.10
C ASN A 173 -29.57 -26.12 22.67
N VAL A 174 -28.75 -25.08 22.54
CA VAL A 174 -27.37 -25.10 23.03
C VAL A 174 -27.20 -23.97 24.02
N ASP A 175 -26.75 -24.30 25.23
CA ASP A 175 -26.53 -23.31 26.28
C ASP A 175 -25.46 -22.28 25.86
N ASP A 176 -25.61 -21.06 26.36
CA ASP A 176 -24.67 -19.96 26.09
C ASP A 176 -23.23 -20.27 26.54
N ASP A 177 -23.07 -21.18 27.50
CA ASP A 177 -21.76 -21.62 28.01
C ASP A 177 -21.13 -22.74 27.15
N ASN A 178 -21.78 -23.14 26.05
CA ASN A 178 -21.20 -24.06 25.10
C ASN A 178 -19.95 -23.43 24.44
N PRO A 179 -18.82 -24.15 24.37
CA PRO A 179 -17.59 -23.64 23.77
C PRO A 179 -17.75 -23.06 22.36
N LEU A 180 -18.60 -23.65 21.52
CA LEU A 180 -18.86 -23.17 20.15
C LEU A 180 -19.65 -21.86 20.14
N VAL A 181 -20.68 -21.74 20.98
CA VAL A 181 -21.47 -20.51 21.10
C VAL A 181 -20.60 -19.37 21.62
N LYS A 182 -19.76 -19.66 22.63
CA LYS A 182 -18.79 -18.72 23.18
C LYS A 182 -17.77 -18.27 22.13
N GLU A 183 -17.22 -19.20 21.33
CA GLU A 183 -16.28 -18.86 20.26
C GLU A 183 -16.92 -17.96 19.19
N VAL A 184 -18.16 -18.24 18.80
CA VAL A 184 -18.90 -17.41 17.84
C VAL A 184 -19.16 -16.02 18.40
N ASN A 185 -19.58 -15.91 19.67
CA ASN A 185 -19.75 -14.63 20.35
C ASN A 185 -18.43 -13.83 20.43
N ASP A 186 -17.32 -14.49 20.80
CA ASP A 186 -15.99 -13.87 20.83
C ASP A 186 -15.57 -13.33 19.45
N ASN A 187 -15.93 -14.04 18.38
CA ASN A 187 -15.65 -13.61 17.01
C ASN A 187 -16.55 -12.44 16.58
N ILE A 188 -17.83 -12.46 16.94
CA ILE A 188 -18.74 -11.33 16.73
C ILE A 188 -18.20 -10.08 17.44
N ASP A 189 -17.73 -10.21 18.68
CA ASP A 189 -17.18 -9.10 19.45
C ASP A 189 -15.88 -8.54 18.84
N LYS A 190 -15.00 -9.41 18.34
CA LYS A 190 -13.82 -8.99 17.58
C LYS A 190 -14.22 -8.19 16.33
N HIS A 191 -15.17 -8.69 15.55
CA HIS A 191 -15.65 -7.98 14.36
C HIS A 191 -16.38 -6.68 14.71
N LYS A 192 -17.12 -6.61 15.82
CA LYS A 192 -17.75 -5.36 16.31
C LYS A 192 -16.70 -4.30 16.67
N LYS A 193 -15.60 -4.70 17.33
CA LYS A 193 -14.45 -3.81 17.61
C LYS A 193 -13.78 -3.33 16.32
N GLU A 194 -13.55 -4.23 15.37
CA GLU A 194 -12.98 -3.89 14.06
C GLU A 194 -13.90 -2.93 13.28
N LEU A 195 -15.20 -3.18 13.27
CA LEU A 195 -16.21 -2.31 12.66
C LEU A 195 -16.20 -0.91 13.27
N LYS A 196 -16.05 -0.81 14.60
CA LYS A 196 -15.92 0.49 15.29
C LYS A 196 -14.68 1.24 14.78
N LEU A 197 -13.54 0.57 14.69
CA LEU A 197 -12.30 1.16 14.16
C LEU A 197 -12.48 1.66 12.72
N TRP A 198 -13.04 0.83 11.82
CA TRP A 198 -13.29 1.24 10.43
C TRP A 198 -14.26 2.43 10.33
N LYS A 199 -15.29 2.49 11.18
CA LYS A 199 -16.20 3.65 11.25
C LYS A 199 -15.47 4.91 11.71
N THR A 200 -14.58 4.81 12.69
CA THR A 200 -13.74 5.94 13.14
C THR A 200 -12.83 6.42 12.00
N LYS A 201 -12.15 5.51 11.31
CA LYS A 201 -11.33 5.84 10.12
C LYS A 201 -12.16 6.55 9.04
N LEU A 202 -13.40 6.10 8.79
CA LEU A 202 -14.31 6.75 7.84
C LEU A 202 -14.69 8.17 8.30
N SER A 203 -14.92 8.39 9.60
CA SER A 203 -15.20 9.72 10.14
C SER A 203 -14.04 10.67 9.88
N LYS A 204 -12.81 10.24 10.18
CA LYS A 204 -11.60 11.03 9.96
C LYS A 204 -11.40 11.44 8.51
N ILE A 205 -11.71 10.56 7.56
CA ILE A 205 -11.67 10.94 6.14
C ILE A 205 -12.75 11.96 5.79
N LYS A 206 -13.96 11.84 6.34
CA LYS A 206 -15.04 12.79 6.09
C LYS A 206 -14.72 14.20 6.62
N GLU A 207 -13.94 14.31 7.69
CA GLU A 207 -13.48 15.59 8.25
C GLU A 207 -12.53 16.36 7.30
N LEU A 208 -11.99 15.71 6.25
CA LEU A 208 -11.08 16.30 5.27
C LEU A 208 -11.78 16.78 3.99
N TYR A 209 -13.10 16.61 3.87
CA TYR A 209 -13.92 17.17 2.79
C TYR A 209 -14.61 18.45 3.25
#